data_AF-A0A0G0PBS1-F1
#
_entry.id   AF-A0A0G0PBS1-F1
#
_cell.length_a   1.000
_cell.length_b   1.000
_cell.length_c   1.000
_cell.angle_alpha   90.00
_cell.angle_beta   90.00
_cell.angle_gamma   90.00
#
_symmetry.space_group_name_H-M   'P 1'
#
loop_
_entity.id
_entity.type
_entity.pdbx_description
1 polymer ?
#
loop_
_entity_poly.entity_id
_entity_poly.type
_entity_poly.pdbx_seq_one_letter_code
_entity_poly.pdbx_strand_id
1 'polypeptide(L)' 'MAQSGVSTTISRRWRNKESYTEFTGSKCGNCGDRRIPARDVCPNCGNDKIIRDRVLERESRFATQPPVQSGS' A
#
# COMPACT_ATOMS: atom_id res chain seq x y z
N MET A 1 -23.23 4.42 33.22
CA MET A 1 -23.89 4.46 31.90
C MET A 1 -22.95 3.85 30.87
N ALA A 2 -23.33 2.74 30.23
CA ALA A 2 -22.48 2.01 29.28
C ALA A 2 -22.63 2.60 27.87
N GLN A 3 -21.51 3.05 27.27
CA GLN A 3 -21.46 3.34 25.85
C GLN A 3 -21.06 2.05 25.12
N SER A 4 -22.04 1.27 24.70
CA SER A 4 -21.86 0.12 23.81
C SER A 4 -21.61 0.62 22.38
N GLY A 5 -20.46 1.23 22.13
CA GLY A 5 -19.99 1.58 20.81
C GLY A 5 -19.30 0.38 20.19
N VAL A 6 -19.95 -0.34 19.27
CA VAL A 6 -19.27 -1.32 18.42
C VAL A 6 -18.24 -0.55 17.61
N SER A 7 -16.98 -0.58 18.04
CA SER A 7 -15.86 -0.12 17.23
C SER A 7 -15.71 -1.12 16.09
N THR A 8 -16.48 -0.92 15.02
CA THR A 8 -16.34 -1.66 13.76
C THR A 8 -15.02 -1.25 13.14
N THR A 9 -13.92 -1.78 13.67
CA THR A 9 -12.58 -1.55 13.14
C THR A 9 -12.55 -2.18 11.77
N ILE A 10 -12.66 -1.35 10.74
CA ILE A 10 -12.58 -1.77 9.36
C ILE A 10 -11.26 -2.53 9.15
N SER A 11 -11.40 -3.79 8.71
CA SER A 11 -10.28 -4.68 8.44
C SER A 11 -9.25 -4.02 7.53
N ARG A 12 -7.96 -4.16 7.85
CA ARG A 12 -6.84 -3.64 7.04
C ARG A 12 -6.93 -4.06 5.57
N ARG A 13 -7.42 -5.28 5.31
CA ARG A 13 -7.65 -5.80 3.95
C ARG A 13 -8.73 -5.02 3.20
N TRP A 14 -9.80 -4.59 3.88
CA TRP A 14 -10.87 -3.83 3.25
C TRP A 14 -10.39 -2.42 2.86
N ARG A 15 -9.62 -1.76 3.74
CA ARG A 15 -9.02 -0.44 3.45
C ARG A 15 -8.05 -0.46 2.27
N ASN A 16 -7.34 -1.57 2.08
CA ASN A 16 -6.34 -1.72 1.03
C ASN A 16 -6.82 -2.62 -0.12
N LYS A 17 -8.14 -2.84 -0.25
CA LYS A 17 -8.71 -3.78 -1.22
C LYS A 17 -8.20 -3.51 -2.63
N GLU A 18 -8.21 -2.25 -3.04
CA GLU A 18 -7.77 -1.81 -4.37
C GLU A 18 -6.29 -2.15 -4.65
N SER A 19 -5.39 -1.94 -3.68
CA SER A 19 -3.98 -2.34 -3.83
C SER A 19 -3.77 -3.86 -3.87
N TYR A 20 -4.60 -4.64 -3.17
CA TYR A 20 -4.50 -6.11 -3.19
C TYR A 20 -5.12 -6.74 -4.44
N THR A 21 -6.29 -6.27 -4.88
CA THR A 21 -7.03 -6.90 -5.99
C THR A 21 -6.63 -6.35 -7.34
N GLU A 22 -6.29 -5.06 -7.42
CA GLU A 22 -6.03 -4.37 -8.69
C GLU A 22 -4.56 -3.98 -8.86
N PHE A 23 -3.70 -4.35 -7.89
CA PHE A 23 -2.28 -4.00 -7.89
C PHE A 23 -2.05 -2.48 -8.07
N THR A 24 -2.96 -1.69 -7.51
CA THR A 24 -2.90 -0.23 -7.58
C THR A 24 -1.83 0.29 -6.63
N GLY A 25 -0.88 1.03 -7.21
CA GLY A 25 0.19 1.70 -6.49
C GLY A 25 0.06 3.22 -6.57
N SER A 26 1.01 3.90 -5.95
CA SER A 26 1.17 5.34 -6.04
C SER A 26 2.49 5.69 -6.71
N LYS A 27 2.46 6.64 -7.64
CA LYS A 27 3.64 7.32 -8.19
C LYS A 27 3.67 8.75 -7.68
N CYS A 28 4.78 9.17 -7.09
CA CYS A 28 4.95 10.58 -6.75
C CYS A 28 5.18 11.41 -8.01
N GLY A 29 4.39 12.48 -8.20
CA GLY A 29 4.55 13.40 -9.31
C GLY A 29 5.81 14.27 -9.23
N ASN A 30 6.44 14.37 -8.05
CA ASN A 30 7.65 15.16 -7.84
C ASN A 30 8.94 14.35 -8.00
N CYS A 31 9.10 13.26 -7.25
CA CYS A 31 10.32 12.45 -7.28
C CYS A 31 10.23 11.19 -8.17
N GLY A 32 9.05 10.88 -8.70
CA GLY A 32 8.85 9.72 -9.58
C GLY A 32 8.81 8.35 -8.88
N ASP A 33 9.00 8.32 -7.56
CA ASP A 33 9.01 7.10 -6.74
C ASP A 33 7.68 6.35 -6.83
N ARG A 34 7.73 5.04 -7.14
CA ARG A 34 6.56 4.16 -7.25
C ARG A 34 6.51 3.22 -6.05
N ARG A 35 5.36 3.11 -5.38
CA ARG A 35 5.16 2.21 -4.23
C ARG A 35 3.82 1.51 -4.24
N ILE A 36 3.81 0.33 -3.65
CA ILE A 36 2.61 -0.45 -3.35
C ILE A 36 2.67 -0.79 -1.86
N PRO A 37 1.61 -0.55 -1.06
CA PRO A 37 0.32 0.02 -1.44
C PRO A 37 0.37 1.53 -1.74
N ALA A 38 -0.68 2.04 -2.39
CA ALA A 38 -0.81 3.47 -2.66
C ALA A 38 -0.86 4.29 -1.36
N ARG A 39 -0.17 5.44 -1.33
CA ARG A 39 -0.14 6.37 -0.19
C ARG A 39 -0.57 7.75 -0.63
N ASP A 40 -1.09 8.55 0.30
CA ASP A 40 -1.51 9.93 0.01
C ASP A 40 -0.36 10.94 0.14
N VAL A 41 0.75 10.56 0.79
CA VAL A 41 1.94 11.41 0.96
C VAL A 41 3.21 10.65 0.60
N CYS A 42 4.10 11.30 -0.14
CA CYS A 42 5.41 10.80 -0.52
C CYS A 42 6.35 10.72 0.70
N PRO A 43 6.89 9.56 1.09
CA PRO A 43 7.80 9.48 2.24
C PRO A 43 9.18 10.08 1.97
N ASN A 44 9.61 10.15 0.71
CA ASN A 44 10.91 10.72 0.36
C ASN A 44 10.88 12.26 0.31
N CYS A 45 9.74 12.83 -0.06
CA CYS A 45 9.65 14.23 -0.49
C CYS A 45 8.55 15.03 0.21
N GLY A 46 7.72 14.39 1.03
CA GLY A 46 6.64 15.04 1.80
C GLY A 46 5.51 15.63 0.95
N ASN A 47 5.58 15.52 -0.37
CA ASN A 47 4.62 16.12 -1.28
C ASN A 47 3.33 15.28 -1.37
N ASP A 48 2.18 15.96 -1.46
CA ASP A 48 0.83 15.40 -1.60
C ASP A 48 0.43 15.15 -3.06
N LYS A 49 1.24 15.60 -4.05
CA LYS A 49 1.02 15.31 -5.47
C LYS A 49 1.34 13.85 -5.79
N ILE A 50 0.44 12.96 -5.41
CA ILE A 50 0.53 11.53 -5.67
C ILE A 50 -0.47 11.12 -6.76
N ILE A 51 0.06 10.48 -7.80
CA ILE A 51 -0.72 9.90 -8.88
C ILE A 51 -0.98 8.44 -8.52
N ARG A 52 -2.25 8.06 -8.39
CA ARG A 52 -2.63 6.65 -8.25
C ARG A 52 -2.58 6.01 -9.63
N ASP A 53 -1.77 4.98 -9.76
CA ASP A 53 -1.53 4.30 -11.02
C ASP A 53 -1.73 2.81 -10.83
N ARG A 54 -2.48 2.18 -11.74
CA ARG A 54 -2.53 0.72 -11.80
C ARG A 54 -1.16 0.28 -12.33
N VAL A 55 -0.36 -0.33 -11.47
CA VAL A 55 0.98 -0.79 -11.81
C VAL A 55 0.86 -1.96 -12.77
N LEU A 56 0.65 -1.66 -14.04
CA LEU A 56 0.55 -2.60 -15.15
C LEU A 56 1.80 -2.50 -16.01
N GLU A 57 2.98 -2.61 -15.39
CA GLU A 57 4.19 -2.94 -16.14
C GLU A 57 4.85 -4.14 -15.46
N ARG A 58 4.65 -5.28 -16.12
CA ARG A 58 4.90 -6.66 -15.69
C ARG A 58 6.39 -7.01 -15.65
N GLU A 59 7.25 -6.11 -15.21
CA GLU A 59 8.65 -6.47 -14.94
C GLU A 59 8.73 -7.25 -13.64
N SER A 60 8.43 -8.54 -13.74
CA SER A 60 8.60 -9.55 -12.70
C SER A 60 10.08 -9.78 -12.42
N ARG A 61 10.75 -8.81 -11.80
CA ARG A 61 11.99 -9.10 -11.07
C ARG A 61 11.58 -9.74 -9.76
N PHE A 62 11.72 -11.05 -9.66
CA PHE A 62 11.59 -11.76 -8.39
C PHE A 62 12.60 -11.17 -7.43
N ALA A 63 12.14 -10.32 -6.50
CA ALA A 63 12.95 -9.93 -5.37
C ALA A 63 13.33 -11.22 -4.65
N THR A 64 14.63 -11.48 -4.47
CA THR A 64 15.12 -12.64 -3.75
C THR A 64 14.45 -12.65 -2.38
N GLN A 65 13.57 -13.62 -2.15
CA GLN A 65 12.88 -13.72 -0.87
C GLN A 65 13.92 -14.09 0.19
N PRO A 66 14.03 -13.34 1.30
CA PRO A 66 14.84 -13.78 2.42
C PRO A 66 14.26 -15.11 2.94
N PRO A 67 15.09 -16.04 3.45
CA PRO A 67 14.60 -17.29 3.99
C PRO A 67 13.58 -17.03 5.09
N VAL A 68 12.43 -17.72 5.02
CA VAL A 68 11.40 -17.67 6.06
C VAL A 68 12.00 -18.17 7.37
N GLN A 69 12.07 -17.31 8.37
CA GLN A 69 12.50 -17.73 9.71
C GLN A 69 11.33 -18.47 10.36
N SER A 70 11.38 -19.80 10.31
CA SER A 70 10.49 -20.69 11.05
C SER A 70 10.81 -20.58 12.54
N GLY A 71 10.18 -19.64 13.25
CA GLY A 71 10.24 -19.57 14.70
C GLY A 71 9.45 -20.73 15.32
N SER A 72 10.13 -21.52 16.17
CA SER A 72 9.57 -22.61 16.98
C SER A 72 8.79 -22.09 18.18
#